data_AF-A0A1Q8QU99-F1
#
_entry.id   AF-A0A1Q8QU99-F1
#
_cell.length_a   1.000
_cell.length_b   1.000
_cell.length_c   1.000
_cell.angle_alpha   90.00
_cell.angle_beta   90.00
_cell.angle_gamma   90.00
#
_symmetry.space_group_name_H-M   'P 1'
#
loop_
_entity.id
_entity.type
_entity.pdbx_description
1 polymer ?
#
loop_
_entity_poly.entity_id
_entity_poly.type
_entity_poly.pdbx_seq_one_letter_code
_entity_poly.pdbx_strand_id
1 'polypeptide(L)'
;MNRSRRYSLYRRFLLEPIVLDRQWQEDSFYFHGQKNYLIQQLKSMFGWAGSKYREGILFFEPEMTADSELFPTLASISDLTMLVCGKIRHSLTNSELGIKAELDGSVRITKSEVERLLLKLKDDYGDFWINEYRKMKSSTPLADLVCEHLVEWGFGQWEDHVFFVLNAAGGRWKVQYGSVELDD
;
A
#
# COMPACT_ATOMS: atom_id res chain seq x y z
N MET A 1 -8.46 20.53 -18.51
CA MET A 1 -7.25 19.67 -18.60
C MET A 1 -6.91 19.38 -20.06
N ASN A 2 -5.63 19.50 -20.44
CA ASN A 2 -5.14 19.08 -21.76
C ASN A 2 -5.28 17.55 -21.91
N ARG A 3 -5.72 17.04 -23.06
CA ARG A 3 -6.17 15.65 -23.26
C ARG A 3 -5.14 14.60 -22.79
N SER A 4 -3.85 14.91 -22.98
CA SER A 4 -2.72 14.06 -22.59
C SER A 4 -2.61 13.84 -21.08
N ARG A 5 -2.83 14.89 -20.26
CA ARG A 5 -2.81 14.78 -18.79
C ARG A 5 -3.94 13.89 -18.28
N ARG A 6 -5.12 13.96 -18.91
CA ARG A 6 -6.28 13.09 -18.58
C ARG A 6 -5.97 11.61 -18.81
N TYR A 7 -5.28 11.29 -19.89
CA TYR A 7 -4.90 9.91 -20.20
C TYR A 7 -3.78 9.36 -19.32
N SER A 8 -2.84 10.19 -18.89
CA SER A 8 -1.84 9.77 -17.89
C SER A 8 -2.50 9.45 -16.55
N LEU A 9 -3.49 10.25 -16.15
CA LEU A 9 -4.25 10.02 -14.93
C LEU A 9 -5.06 8.73 -14.98
N TYR A 10 -5.82 8.50 -16.04
CA TYR A 10 -6.55 7.24 -16.20
C TYR A 10 -5.62 6.02 -16.21
N ARG A 11 -4.43 6.14 -16.82
CA ARG A 11 -3.44 5.05 -16.79
C ARG A 11 -2.90 4.77 -15.39
N ARG A 12 -2.67 5.81 -14.58
CA ARG A 12 -2.29 5.60 -13.17
C ARG A 12 -3.43 5.00 -12.36
N PHE A 13 -4.66 5.48 -12.55
CA PHE A 13 -5.83 4.87 -11.90
C PHE A 13 -6.00 3.40 -12.27
N LEU A 14 -5.66 3.01 -13.50
CA LEU A 14 -5.77 1.62 -13.97
C LEU A 14 -4.83 0.64 -13.25
N LEU A 15 -3.77 1.14 -12.59
CA LEU A 15 -2.69 0.29 -12.05
C LEU A 15 -2.33 0.64 -10.59
N GLU A 16 -2.70 1.81 -10.08
CA GLU A 16 -2.41 2.24 -8.71
C GLU A 16 -3.71 2.28 -7.89
N PRO A 17 -3.83 1.51 -6.78
CA PRO A 17 -5.02 1.50 -5.91
C PRO A 17 -5.24 2.85 -5.25
N ILE A 18 -4.18 3.64 -5.05
CA ILE A 18 -4.26 4.96 -4.44
C ILE A 18 -3.64 6.03 -5.32
N VAL A 19 -4.31 7.18 -5.34
CA VAL A 19 -3.74 8.41 -5.88
C VAL A 19 -3.76 9.52 -4.81
N LEU A 20 -2.58 10.05 -4.48
CA LEU A 20 -2.38 10.99 -3.37
C LEU A 20 -2.60 12.44 -3.79
N ASP A 21 -3.25 13.25 -2.96
CA ASP A 21 -3.53 14.68 -3.24
C ASP A 21 -2.26 15.49 -3.57
N ARG A 22 -1.10 15.17 -2.98
CA ARG A 22 0.20 15.82 -3.26
C ARG A 22 0.70 15.66 -4.70
N GLN A 23 0.25 14.62 -5.40
CA GLN A 23 0.58 14.41 -6.81
C GLN A 23 -0.21 15.36 -7.73
N TRP A 24 -1.06 16.25 -7.16
CA TRP A 24 -1.99 17.15 -7.86
C TRP A 24 -1.82 18.62 -7.52
N GLN A 25 -0.67 19.03 -6.97
CA GLN A 25 -0.48 20.39 -6.44
C GLN A 25 -0.78 21.52 -7.45
N GLU A 26 -0.67 21.28 -8.76
CA GLU A 26 -1.01 22.27 -9.80
C GLU A 26 -2.53 22.42 -10.06
N ASP A 27 -3.37 21.45 -9.67
CA ASP A 27 -4.79 21.35 -10.08
C ASP A 27 -5.74 20.97 -8.89
N SER A 28 -5.38 21.29 -7.65
CA SER A 28 -6.10 20.79 -6.44
C SER A 28 -7.59 21.18 -6.40
N PHE A 29 -7.93 22.43 -6.77
CA PHE A 29 -9.32 22.91 -6.84
C PHE A 29 -10.19 22.11 -7.84
N TYR A 30 -9.60 21.65 -8.93
CA TYR A 30 -10.27 20.83 -9.93
C TYR A 30 -10.45 19.39 -9.43
N PHE A 31 -9.42 18.81 -8.81
CA PHE A 31 -9.47 17.45 -8.28
C PHE A 31 -10.55 17.28 -7.21
N HIS A 32 -10.66 18.23 -6.27
CA HIS A 32 -11.70 18.20 -5.23
C HIS A 32 -13.12 18.18 -5.82
N GLY A 33 -13.38 18.90 -6.92
CA GLY A 33 -14.67 18.87 -7.62
C GLY A 33 -14.91 17.61 -8.46
N GLN A 34 -13.84 16.95 -8.93
CA GLN A 34 -13.92 15.81 -9.86
C GLN A 34 -13.86 14.44 -9.17
N LYS A 35 -13.50 14.34 -7.87
CA LYS A 35 -13.36 13.06 -7.16
C LYS A 35 -14.59 12.14 -7.36
N ASN A 36 -15.80 12.70 -7.21
CA ASN A 36 -17.05 11.95 -7.39
C ASN A 36 -17.25 11.50 -8.85
N TYR A 37 -16.95 12.39 -9.80
CA TYR A 37 -17.06 12.07 -11.23
C TYR A 37 -16.06 10.97 -11.63
N LEU A 38 -14.82 11.03 -11.14
CA LEU A 38 -13.80 10.00 -11.36
C LEU A 38 -14.25 8.64 -10.79
N ILE A 39 -14.75 8.61 -9.56
CA ILE A 39 -15.27 7.39 -8.94
C ILE A 39 -16.43 6.81 -9.78
N GLN A 40 -17.37 7.65 -10.21
CA GLN A 40 -18.50 7.21 -11.01
C GLN A 40 -18.07 6.68 -12.39
N GLN A 41 -17.10 7.34 -13.03
CA GLN A 41 -16.57 6.90 -14.32
C GLN A 41 -15.83 5.57 -14.20
N LEU A 42 -14.95 5.40 -13.21
CA LEU A 42 -14.22 4.14 -13.03
C LEU A 42 -15.15 2.99 -12.65
N LYS A 43 -16.18 3.25 -11.83
CA LYS A 43 -17.25 2.27 -11.56
C LYS A 43 -17.99 1.87 -12.83
N SER A 44 -18.34 2.83 -13.69
CA SER A 44 -19.08 2.55 -14.92
C SER A 44 -18.24 1.84 -15.98
N MET A 45 -16.93 2.07 -16.02
CA MET A 45 -16.04 1.50 -17.05
C MET A 45 -15.46 0.16 -16.65
N PHE A 46 -15.14 -0.04 -15.37
CA PHE A 46 -14.35 -1.18 -14.88
C PHE A 46 -15.00 -1.90 -13.68
N GLY A 47 -16.18 -1.47 -13.22
CA GLY A 47 -16.83 -2.06 -12.03
C GLY A 47 -16.20 -1.66 -10.70
N TRP A 48 -15.11 -0.89 -10.72
CA TRP A 48 -14.36 -0.53 -9.52
C TRP A 48 -15.12 0.39 -8.57
N ALA A 49 -14.98 0.11 -7.29
CA ALA A 49 -15.50 0.96 -6.23
C ALA A 49 -14.38 1.85 -5.68
N GLY A 50 -14.72 3.09 -5.33
CA GLY A 50 -13.75 4.08 -4.86
C GLY A 50 -14.23 4.82 -3.62
N SER A 51 -13.31 5.11 -2.71
CA SER A 51 -13.55 5.86 -1.47
C SER A 51 -12.64 7.09 -1.37
N LYS A 52 -13.20 8.22 -0.94
CA LYS A 52 -12.47 9.49 -0.77
C LYS A 52 -11.93 9.59 0.64
N TYR A 53 -10.72 10.12 0.75
CA TYR A 53 -10.06 10.38 2.02
C TYR A 53 -9.35 11.73 1.99
N ARG A 54 -8.80 12.14 3.15
CA ARG A 54 -8.05 13.40 3.29
C ARG A 54 -6.80 13.42 2.39
N GLU A 55 -6.22 12.25 2.16
CA GLU A 55 -4.92 12.07 1.54
C GLU A 55 -5.03 11.68 0.05
N GLY A 56 -6.23 11.30 -0.42
CA GLY A 56 -6.43 10.81 -1.78
C GLY A 56 -7.75 10.09 -2.04
N ILE A 57 -7.81 9.37 -3.16
CA ILE A 57 -8.88 8.40 -3.48
C ILE A 57 -8.26 7.01 -3.51
N LEU A 58 -8.93 6.04 -2.88
CA LEU A 58 -8.57 4.62 -2.92
C LEU A 58 -9.61 3.85 -3.73
N PHE A 59 -9.16 2.98 -4.63
CA PHE A 59 -9.99 2.10 -5.44
C PHE A 59 -9.83 0.63 -5.02
N PHE A 60 -10.90 -0.15 -5.21
CA PHE A 60 -10.95 -1.59 -4.95
C PHE A 60 -11.88 -2.28 -5.95
N GLU A 61 -11.57 -3.55 -6.25
CA GLU A 61 -12.43 -4.39 -7.09
C GLU A 61 -13.43 -5.15 -6.22
N PRO A 62 -14.74 -4.96 -6.41
CA PRO A 62 -15.74 -5.70 -5.65
C PRO A 62 -16.02 -7.10 -6.22
N GLU A 63 -15.69 -7.36 -7.48
CA GLU A 63 -15.99 -8.62 -8.19
C GLU A 63 -14.68 -9.29 -8.64
N MET A 64 -14.58 -10.61 -8.66
CA MET A 64 -13.35 -11.34 -9.04
C MET A 64 -13.17 -11.54 -10.56
N THR A 65 -13.99 -10.89 -11.38
CA THR A 65 -14.11 -11.20 -12.81
C THR A 65 -13.56 -10.13 -13.75
N ALA A 66 -12.94 -9.03 -13.28
CA ALA A 66 -12.36 -8.07 -14.21
C ALA A 66 -11.00 -8.56 -14.75
N ASP A 67 -10.70 -8.14 -15.97
CA ASP A 67 -9.40 -8.38 -16.64
C ASP A 67 -8.27 -7.47 -16.08
N SER A 68 -8.46 -6.85 -14.91
CA SER A 68 -7.57 -5.88 -14.29
C SER A 68 -7.08 -6.36 -12.93
N GLU A 69 -5.81 -6.10 -12.60
CA GLU A 69 -5.30 -6.37 -11.26
C GLU A 69 -5.37 -5.11 -10.38
N LEU A 70 -5.96 -5.26 -9.19
CA LEU A 70 -5.91 -4.27 -8.12
C LEU A 70 -5.19 -4.86 -6.91
N PHE A 71 -4.56 -3.99 -6.11
CA PHE A 71 -3.90 -4.39 -4.88
C PHE A 71 -4.91 -4.75 -3.77
N PRO A 72 -4.63 -5.77 -2.93
CA PRO A 72 -3.51 -6.71 -3.01
C PRO A 72 -3.66 -7.70 -4.17
N THR A 73 -2.53 -8.15 -4.72
CA THR A 73 -2.51 -9.12 -5.83
C THR A 73 -2.39 -10.55 -5.33
N LEU A 74 -2.56 -11.52 -6.25
CA LEU A 74 -2.32 -12.94 -5.97
C LEU A 74 -0.84 -13.29 -5.74
N ALA A 75 0.08 -12.33 -5.90
CA ALA A 75 1.49 -12.56 -5.64
C ALA A 75 1.76 -12.64 -4.13
N SER A 76 2.55 -13.62 -3.70
CA SER A 76 2.92 -13.81 -2.29
C SER A 76 3.60 -12.60 -1.63
N ILE A 77 4.22 -11.73 -2.43
CA ILE A 77 4.82 -10.48 -1.94
C ILE A 77 3.77 -9.46 -1.52
N SER A 78 2.56 -9.53 -2.08
CA SER A 78 1.45 -8.63 -1.75
C SER A 78 0.96 -8.86 -0.32
N ASP A 79 0.79 -10.12 0.07
CA ASP A 79 0.44 -10.51 1.44
C ASP A 79 1.48 -10.02 2.45
N LEU A 80 2.76 -10.26 2.15
CA LEU A 80 3.86 -9.83 3.01
C LEU A 80 3.92 -8.31 3.13
N THR A 81 3.72 -7.60 2.02
CA THR A 81 3.65 -6.14 1.99
C THR A 81 2.52 -5.62 2.87
N MET A 82 1.35 -6.25 2.83
CA MET A 82 0.24 -5.88 3.71
C MET A 82 0.55 -6.13 5.19
N LEU A 83 1.21 -7.24 5.53
CA LEU A 83 1.64 -7.53 6.90
C LEU A 83 2.65 -6.48 7.42
N VAL A 84 3.61 -6.08 6.58
CA VAL A 84 4.57 -5.02 6.91
C VAL A 84 3.84 -3.71 7.17
N CYS A 85 2.92 -3.33 6.30
CA CYS A 85 2.09 -2.13 6.47
C CYS A 85 1.28 -2.15 7.79
N GLY A 86 0.65 -3.28 8.10
CA GLY A 86 -0.08 -3.48 9.35
C GLY A 86 0.84 -3.37 10.58
N LYS A 87 2.02 -3.98 10.54
CA LYS A 87 3.00 -3.92 11.64
C LYS A 87 3.52 -2.50 11.86
N ILE A 88 3.82 -1.74 10.80
CA ILE A 88 4.23 -0.33 10.89
C ILE A 88 3.18 0.48 11.65
N ARG A 89 1.89 0.31 11.33
CA ARG A 89 0.82 1.04 12.02
C ARG A 89 0.56 0.59 13.43
N HIS A 90 0.66 -0.70 13.70
CA HIS A 90 0.62 -1.20 15.07
C HIS A 90 1.72 -0.53 15.91
N SER A 91 2.94 -0.43 15.38
CA SER A 91 4.06 0.20 16.07
C SER A 91 3.90 1.71 16.26
N LEU A 92 3.21 2.43 15.36
CA LEU A 92 2.84 3.83 15.57
C LEU A 92 1.85 4.00 16.73
N THR A 93 0.90 3.08 16.86
CA THR A 93 -0.14 3.15 17.89
C THR A 93 0.42 2.80 19.27
N ASN A 94 1.35 1.83 19.31
CA ASN A 94 1.88 1.27 20.54
C ASN A 94 3.30 1.78 20.89
N SER A 95 3.84 2.74 20.14
CA SER A 95 5.19 3.33 20.32
C SER A 95 6.35 2.33 20.34
N GLU A 96 6.17 1.10 19.85
CA GLU A 96 7.13 -0.01 20.01
C GLU A 96 8.46 0.19 19.26
N LEU A 97 8.46 0.96 18.16
CA LEU A 97 9.62 1.05 17.25
C LEU A 97 10.21 2.45 17.11
N GLY A 98 9.72 3.44 17.88
CA GLY A 98 10.15 4.83 17.72
C GLY A 98 9.78 5.48 16.38
N ILE A 99 9.08 4.74 15.50
CA ILE A 99 8.51 5.22 14.25
C ILE A 99 7.45 6.28 14.59
N LYS A 100 7.42 7.38 13.83
CA LYS A 100 6.44 8.46 13.98
C LYS A 100 5.76 8.74 12.63
N ALA A 101 4.51 9.17 12.70
CA ALA A 101 3.81 9.68 11.53
C ALA A 101 4.10 11.17 11.36
N GLU A 102 4.24 11.60 10.11
CA GLU A 102 4.32 13.00 9.72
C GLU A 102 2.95 13.68 9.79
N LEU A 103 2.92 15.02 9.64
CA LEU A 103 1.67 15.82 9.70
C LEU A 103 0.63 15.44 8.63
N ASP A 104 1.09 14.90 7.51
CA ASP A 104 0.24 14.42 6.40
C ASP A 104 -0.17 12.95 6.54
N GLY A 105 0.20 12.29 7.64
CA GLY A 105 -0.10 10.89 7.93
C GLY A 105 0.84 9.88 7.28
N SER A 106 1.81 10.35 6.49
CA SER A 106 2.89 9.52 5.97
C SER A 106 3.82 9.05 7.08
N VAL A 107 4.62 8.02 6.79
CA VAL A 107 5.56 7.41 7.72
C VAL A 107 6.90 7.29 7.03
N ARG A 108 7.90 7.94 7.59
CA ARG A 108 9.29 7.82 7.14
C ARG A 108 9.95 6.68 7.89
N ILE A 109 10.43 5.68 7.16
CA ILE A 109 11.14 4.52 7.71
C ILE A 109 12.41 4.27 6.92
N THR A 110 13.41 3.71 7.56
CA THR A 110 14.64 3.25 6.92
C THR A 110 14.47 1.85 6.36
N LYS A 111 15.29 1.48 5.37
CA LYS A 111 15.33 0.09 4.89
C LYS A 111 15.62 -0.90 6.02
N SER A 112 16.53 -0.55 6.93
CA SER A 112 16.87 -1.41 8.08
C SER A 112 15.70 -1.56 9.07
N GLU A 113 14.77 -0.61 9.14
CA GLU A 113 13.51 -0.76 9.89
C GLU A 113 12.56 -1.74 9.21
N VAL A 114 12.43 -1.69 7.88
CA VAL A 114 11.67 -2.69 7.11
C VAL A 114 12.26 -4.08 7.31
N GLU A 115 13.59 -4.22 7.25
CA GLU A 115 14.27 -5.48 7.52
C GLU A 115 13.98 -6.00 8.94
N ARG A 116 14.07 -5.15 9.96
CA ARG A 116 13.75 -5.52 11.35
C ARG A 116 12.29 -5.96 11.51
N LEU A 117 11.37 -5.28 10.83
CA LEU A 117 9.95 -5.66 10.80
C LEU A 117 9.74 -7.04 10.18
N LEU A 118 10.41 -7.31 9.05
CA LEU A 118 10.36 -8.60 8.38
C LEU A 118 10.94 -9.72 9.23
N LEU A 119 12.03 -9.48 9.95
CA LEU A 119 12.59 -10.45 10.88
C LEU A 119 11.60 -10.78 12.01
N LYS A 120 10.96 -9.76 12.60
CA LYS A 120 9.93 -9.95 13.64
C LYS A 120 8.71 -10.70 13.09
N LEU A 121 8.22 -10.33 11.91
CA LEU A 121 7.10 -11.02 11.26
C LEU A 121 7.43 -12.48 10.89
N LYS A 122 8.69 -12.76 10.54
CA LYS A 122 9.16 -14.11 10.24
C LYS A 122 9.28 -14.97 11.49
N ASP A 123 9.71 -14.38 12.61
CA ASP A 123 9.74 -15.04 13.91
C ASP A 123 8.31 -15.36 14.39
N ASP A 124 7.41 -14.38 14.29
CA ASP A 124 6.00 -14.50 14.71
C ASP A 124 5.20 -15.47 13.80
N TYR A 125 5.44 -15.45 12.48
CA TYR A 125 4.53 -16.04 11.48
C TYR A 125 5.20 -16.74 10.30
N GLY A 126 6.50 -17.03 10.37
CA GLY A 126 7.25 -17.59 9.24
C GLY A 126 6.71 -18.91 8.71
N ASP A 127 5.98 -19.66 9.54
CA ASP A 127 5.33 -20.91 9.15
C ASP A 127 4.15 -20.76 8.19
N PHE A 128 3.62 -19.54 8.05
CA PHE A 128 2.59 -19.21 7.06
C PHE A 128 3.18 -18.63 5.77
N TRP A 129 4.49 -18.39 5.71
CA TRP A 129 5.14 -17.82 4.54
C TRP A 129 5.43 -18.91 3.50
N ILE A 130 5.44 -18.51 2.23
CA ILE A 130 5.89 -19.39 1.14
C ILE A 130 7.34 -19.83 1.36
N ASN A 131 7.66 -21.01 0.83
CA ASN A 131 8.96 -21.66 1.03
C ASN A 131 10.16 -20.77 0.67
N GLU A 132 10.03 -19.95 -0.38
CA GLU A 132 11.09 -19.05 -0.82
C GLU A 132 11.46 -18.04 0.27
N TYR A 133 10.50 -17.22 0.72
CA TYR A 133 10.73 -16.18 1.72
C TYR A 133 11.08 -16.77 3.11
N ARG A 134 10.48 -17.93 3.45
CA ARG A 134 10.81 -18.65 4.69
C ARG A 134 12.28 -19.09 4.73
N LYS A 135 12.83 -19.55 3.60
CA LYS A 135 14.21 -20.05 3.54
C LYS A 135 15.27 -18.97 3.32
N MET A 136 14.88 -17.73 3.03
CA MET A 136 15.82 -16.61 2.91
C MET A 136 16.58 -16.37 4.23
N LYS A 137 17.91 -16.41 4.17
CA LYS A 137 18.78 -16.19 5.35
C LYS A 137 18.95 -14.72 5.71
N SER A 138 18.84 -13.83 4.72
CA SER A 138 18.88 -12.38 4.90
C SER A 138 17.52 -11.78 4.61
N SER A 139 17.08 -10.84 5.43
CA SER A 139 15.86 -10.05 5.22
C SER A 139 16.06 -8.90 4.22
N THR A 140 17.31 -8.56 3.86
CA THR A 140 17.61 -7.42 2.98
C THR A 140 16.99 -7.55 1.59
N PRO A 141 17.16 -8.68 0.84
CA PRO A 141 16.53 -8.82 -0.48
C PRO A 141 15.00 -8.80 -0.38
N LEU A 142 14.44 -9.33 0.72
CA LEU A 142 13.01 -9.35 0.93
C LEU A 142 12.45 -7.95 1.26
N ALA A 143 13.22 -7.12 1.98
CA ALA A 143 12.90 -5.73 2.21
C ALA A 143 12.88 -4.93 0.90
N ASP A 144 13.83 -5.20 -0.01
CA ASP A 144 13.83 -4.59 -1.35
C ASP A 144 12.56 -4.94 -2.11
N LEU A 145 12.20 -6.23 -2.19
CA LEU A 145 10.99 -6.69 -2.88
C LEU A 145 9.72 -6.06 -2.30
N VAL A 146 9.60 -5.95 -0.97
CA VAL A 146 8.46 -5.29 -0.32
C VAL A 146 8.41 -3.81 -0.66
N CYS A 147 9.53 -3.10 -0.57
CA CYS A 147 9.57 -1.68 -0.90
C CYS A 147 9.28 -1.43 -2.38
N GLU A 148 9.84 -2.23 -3.28
CA GLU A 148 9.58 -2.17 -4.72
C GLU A 148 8.10 -2.38 -5.04
N HIS A 149 7.46 -3.38 -4.42
CA HIS A 149 6.04 -3.61 -4.59
C HIS A 149 5.19 -2.45 -4.03
N LEU A 150 5.58 -1.87 -2.89
CA LEU A 150 4.93 -0.66 -2.38
C LEU A 150 5.09 0.55 -3.32
N VAL A 151 6.22 0.69 -4.01
CA VAL A 151 6.41 1.74 -5.03
C VAL A 151 5.54 1.47 -6.25
N GLU A 152 5.54 0.24 -6.75
CA GLU A 152 4.75 -0.20 -7.90
C GLU A 152 3.27 0.16 -7.74
N TRP A 153 2.72 -0.08 -6.56
CA TRP A 153 1.31 0.18 -6.25
C TRP A 153 1.05 1.58 -5.64
N GLY A 154 2.03 2.48 -5.70
CA GLY A 154 1.87 3.88 -5.26
C GLY A 154 1.72 4.09 -3.76
N PHE A 155 1.95 3.05 -2.94
CA PHE A 155 1.89 3.12 -1.48
C PHE A 155 3.10 3.82 -0.85
N GLY A 156 4.23 3.88 -1.55
CA GLY A 156 5.40 4.58 -1.04
C GLY A 156 6.37 4.99 -2.12
N GLN A 157 7.46 5.63 -1.68
CA GLN A 157 8.55 6.05 -2.55
C GLN A 157 9.85 6.16 -1.73
N TRP A 158 10.99 6.00 -2.40
CA TRP A 158 12.28 6.36 -1.84
C TRP A 158 12.44 7.88 -1.86
N GLU A 159 12.82 8.48 -0.74
CA GLU A 159 13.24 9.89 -0.70
C GLU A 159 14.74 10.02 -1.03
N ASP A 160 15.52 9.08 -0.51
CA ASP A 160 16.94 8.88 -0.81
C ASP A 160 17.26 7.36 -0.75
N HIS A 161 18.54 6.99 -0.70
CA HIS A 161 18.94 5.57 -0.61
C HIS A 161 18.74 4.94 0.79
N VAL A 162 18.26 5.71 1.77
CA VAL A 162 18.18 5.32 3.18
C VAL A 162 16.72 5.26 3.63
N PHE A 163 15.92 6.26 3.27
CA PHE A 163 14.56 6.47 3.73
C PHE A 163 13.52 6.14 2.68
N PHE A 164 12.63 5.25 3.06
CA PHE A 164 11.39 4.94 2.40
C PHE A 164 10.24 5.70 3.07
N VAL A 165 9.43 6.38 2.27
CA VAL A 165 8.26 7.11 2.74
C VAL A 165 7.02 6.31 2.37
N LEU A 166 6.38 5.72 3.37
CA LEU A 166 5.08 5.07 3.24
C LEU A 166 3.98 6.13 3.35
N ASN A 167 3.07 6.16 2.39
CA ASN A 167 1.95 7.10 2.41
C ASN A 167 0.90 6.71 3.46
N ALA A 168 -0.03 7.63 3.73
CA ALA A 168 -1.03 7.43 4.79
C ALA A 168 -1.92 6.19 4.58
N ALA A 169 -2.18 5.80 3.34
CA ALA A 169 -3.09 4.70 3.02
C ALA A 169 -2.46 3.32 3.13
N GLY A 170 -1.13 3.20 2.99
CA GLY A 170 -0.43 1.93 3.21
C GLY A 170 -0.80 1.31 4.56
N GLY A 171 -1.03 2.13 5.58
CA GLY A 171 -1.40 1.64 6.90
C GLY A 171 -2.89 1.46 7.20
N ARG A 172 -3.78 1.51 6.21
CA ARG A 172 -5.22 1.30 6.47
C ARG A 172 -5.60 -0.17 6.58
N TRP A 173 -4.68 -1.03 6.17
CA TRP A 173 -4.84 -2.46 6.17
C TRP A 173 -4.46 -2.99 7.56
N LYS A 174 -5.43 -3.57 8.25
CA LYS A 174 -5.17 -4.38 9.44
C LYS A 174 -5.19 -5.84 9.01
N VAL A 175 -4.02 -6.36 8.64
CA VAL A 175 -3.84 -7.77 8.28
C VAL A 175 -3.15 -8.47 9.44
N GLN A 176 -3.78 -9.53 9.92
CA GLN A 176 -3.27 -10.40 10.96
C GLN A 176 -3.57 -11.83 10.52
N TYR A 177 -2.62 -12.74 10.73
CA TYR A 177 -2.93 -14.16 10.65
C TYR A 177 -3.96 -14.48 11.73
N GLY A 178 -4.98 -15.28 11.38
CA GLY A 178 -5.95 -15.75 12.36
C GLY A 178 -5.28 -16.68 13.36
N SER A 179 -5.60 -16.54 14.64
CA SER A 179 -5.42 -17.63 15.61
C SER A 179 -6.49 -18.67 15.31
N VAL A 180 -6.11 -19.82 14.77
CA VAL A 180 -7.02 -20.96 14.75
C VAL A 180 -7.14 -21.44 16.19
N GLU A 181 -8.14 -20.97 16.92
CA GLU A 181 -8.68 -21.74 18.04
C GLU A 181 -9.45 -22.89 17.38
N LEU A 182 -8.82 -24.05 17.29
CA LEU A 182 -9.57 -25.30 17.14
C LEU A 182 -10.20 -25.53 18.50
N ASP A 183 -11.49 -25.22 18.62
CA ASP A 183 -12.30 -25.72 19.72
C ASP A 183 -12.29 -27.26 19.63
N ASP A 184 -11.68 -27.91 20.62
CA ASP A 184 -11.81 -29.35 20.91
C ASP A 184 -13.14 -29.64 21.64
#